data_AF-A0A6V7L5H2-F1
#
_entry.id   AF-A0A6V7L5H2-F1
#
_cell.length_a   1.000
_cell.length_b   1.000
_cell.length_c   1.000
_cell.angle_alpha   90.00
_cell.angle_beta   90.00
_cell.angle_gamma   90.00
#
_symmetry.space_group_name_H-M   'P 1'
#
loop_
_entity.id
_entity.type
_entity.pdbx_description
1 polymer ?
#
loop_
_entity_poly.entity_id
_entity_poly.type
_entity_poly.pdbx_seq_one_letter_code
_entity_poly.pdbx_strand_id
1 'polypeptide(L)' 'DEECGEVRVYPGKLQISEPYCIVSVNDSTTVADLIREALCKFGVKNFNCDDYRCSEILLDRG' A
#
# COMPACT_ATOMS: atom_id res chain seq x y z
N ASP A 1 18.29 3.35 16.05
CA ASP A 1 17.42 3.69 14.92
C ASP A 1 17.24 2.47 14.06
N GLU A 2 16.01 1.99 13.89
CA GLU A 2 15.70 1.05 12.80
C GLU A 2 15.58 1.87 11.52
N GLU A 3 16.33 1.51 10.49
CA GLU A 3 16.19 2.16 9.18
C GLU A 3 14.79 1.84 8.62
N CYS A 4 13.94 2.86 8.53
CA CYS A 4 12.63 2.75 7.91
C CYS A 4 12.68 3.39 6.51
N GLY A 5 12.12 2.69 5.54
CA GLY A 5 11.83 3.20 4.21
C GLY A 5 10.38 3.65 4.07
N GLU A 6 10.04 4.15 2.89
CA GLU A 6 8.68 4.54 2.54
C GLU A 6 8.26 3.91 1.21
N VAL A 7 7.03 3.41 1.15
CA VAL A 7 6.40 2.91 -0.07
C VAL A 7 5.20 3.78 -0.41
N ARG A 8 5.18 4.31 -1.64
CA ARG A 8 4.01 4.99 -2.19
C ARG A 8 3.06 3.95 -2.80
N VAL A 9 1.87 3.82 -2.22
CA VAL A 9 0.86 2.86 -2.67
C VAL A 9 -0.25 3.59 -3.43
N TYR A 10 -0.58 3.11 -4.61
CA TYR A 10 -1.69 3.61 -5.42
C TYR A 10 -2.92 2.72 -5.24
N PRO A 11 -4.14 3.28 -5.11
CA PRO A 11 -5.36 2.52 -4.84
C PRO A 11 -5.82 1.66 -6.03
N GLY A 12 -5.22 1.84 -7.22
CA GLY A 12 -5.55 1.08 -8.41
C GLY A 12 -7.01 1.26 -8.83
N LYS A 13 -7.80 0.19 -8.74
CA LYS A 13 -9.24 0.21 -9.10
C LYS A 13 -10.17 0.59 -7.95
N LEU A 14 -9.64 0.80 -6.74
CA LEU A 14 -10.46 1.25 -5.62
C LEU A 14 -10.98 2.67 -5.92
N GLN A 15 -12.27 2.88 -5.72
CA GLN A 15 -12.94 4.17 -5.95
C GLN A 15 -12.65 5.12 -4.77
N ILE A 16 -11.38 5.49 -4.61
CA ILE A 16 -10.85 6.35 -3.55
C ILE A 16 -10.50 7.72 -4.15
N SER A 17 -10.71 8.81 -3.42
CA SER A 17 -10.43 10.16 -3.91
C SER A 17 -8.93 10.48 -3.89
N GLU A 18 -8.21 9.94 -2.90
CA GLU A 18 -6.78 10.15 -2.72
C GLU A 18 -5.98 9.35 -3.76
N PRO A 19 -5.08 9.99 -4.52
CA PRO A 19 -4.37 9.35 -5.64
C PRO A 19 -3.34 8.31 -5.17
N TYR A 20 -2.84 8.43 -3.95
CA TYR A 20 -1.92 7.50 -3.31
C TYR A 20 -1.89 7.75 -1.79
N CYS A 21 -1.34 6.79 -1.05
CA CYS A 21 -0.88 7.01 0.32
C CYS A 21 0.61 6.61 0.45
N ILE A 22 1.25 7.07 1.52
CA ILE A 22 2.62 6.66 1.88
C ILE A 22 2.52 5.74 3.09
N VAL A 23 3.15 4.58 2.99
CA VAL A 23 3.28 3.59 4.08
C VAL A 23 4.75 3.49 4.47
N SER A 24 5.04 3.62 5.75
CA SER A 24 6.40 3.41 6.28
C SER A 24 6.65 1.91 6.37
N VAL A 25 7.83 1.46 5.95
CA VAL A 25 8.19 0.05 5.93
C VAL A 25 9.59 -0.14 6.51
N ASN A 26 9.89 -1.36 6.93
CA ASN A 26 11.24 -1.80 7.32
C ASN A 26 11.47 -3.23 6.79
N ASP A 27 12.64 -3.80 7.08
CA ASP A 27 13.04 -5.14 6.62
C ASP A 27 12.12 -6.28 7.08
N SER A 28 11.31 -6.04 8.11
CA SER A 28 10.33 -7.02 8.63
C SER A 28 8.93 -6.85 8.05
N THR A 29 8.67 -5.77 7.31
CA THR A 29 7.33 -5.46 6.78
C THR A 29 6.97 -6.40 5.63
N THR A 30 5.87 -7.14 5.78
CA THR A 30 5.39 -8.03 4.72
C THR A 30 4.45 -7.31 3.75
N VAL A 31 4.21 -7.91 2.58
CA VAL A 31 3.20 -7.39 1.63
C VAL A 31 1.81 -7.35 2.25
N ALA A 32 1.46 -8.31 3.11
CA ALA A 32 0.17 -8.33 3.79
C ALA A 32 0.01 -7.14 4.75
N ASP A 33 1.10 -6.75 5.41
CA ASP A 33 1.13 -5.56 6.28
C ASP A 33 0.98 -4.28 5.46
N LEU A 34 1.69 -4.18 4.33
CA LEU A 34 1.58 -3.07 3.39
C LEU A 34 0.15 -2.89 2.86
N ILE A 35 -0.50 -3.99 2.44
CA ILE A 35 -1.90 -3.97 1.98
C ILE A 35 -2.82 -3.48 3.09
N ARG A 36 -2.68 -4.04 4.30
CA ARG A 36 -3.53 -3.70 5.44
C ARG A 36 -3.41 -2.23 5.81
N GLU A 37 -2.18 -1.72 5.89
CA GLU A 37 -1.96 -0.32 6.23
C GLU A 37 -2.47 0.61 5.13
N ALA A 38 -2.23 0.30 3.86
CA ALA A 38 -2.74 1.10 2.75
C ALA A 38 -4.27 1.15 2.74
N LEU A 39 -4.96 0.02 2.93
CA LEU A 39 -6.42 -0.04 2.99
C LEU A 39 -6.98 0.78 4.17
N CYS A 40 -6.32 0.72 5.34
CA CYS A 40 -6.64 1.57 6.48
C CYS A 40 -6.47 3.06 6.14
N LYS A 41 -5.37 3.46 5.49
CA LYS A 41 -5.12 4.86 5.09
C LYS A 41 -6.10 5.37 4.03
N PHE A 42 -6.55 4.49 3.14
CA PHE A 42 -7.61 4.79 2.18
C PHE A 42 -9.02 4.75 2.81
N GLY A 43 -9.15 4.45 4.10
CA GLY A 43 -10.45 4.43 4.79
C GLY A 43 -11.35 3.26 4.40
N VAL A 44 -10.80 2.21 3.77
CA VAL A 44 -11.55 0.98 3.49
C VAL A 44 -11.78 0.27 4.83
N LYS A 45 -13.04 -0.05 5.13
CA LYS A 45 -13.45 -0.73 6.37
C LYS A 45 -13.96 -2.13 6.08
N ASN A 46 -13.88 -3.02 7.06
CA ASN A 46 -14.37 -4.41 6.96
C ASN A 46 -13.82 -5.17 5.73
N PHE A 47 -12.56 -4.94 5.38
CA PHE A 47 -11.92 -5.66 4.29
C PHE A 47 -11.29 -6.97 4.78
N ASN A 48 -11.26 -7.97 3.91
CA ASN A 48 -10.38 -9.12 4.06
C ASN A 48 -9.11 -8.86 3.22
N CYS A 49 -7.93 -8.86 3.83
CA CYS A 49 -6.66 -8.62 3.12
C CYS A 49 -6.46 -9.55 1.92
N ASP A 50 -6.95 -10.80 2.02
CA ASP A 50 -6.76 -11.83 1.00
C ASP A 50 -7.50 -11.52 -0.32
N ASP A 51 -8.47 -10.60 -0.31
CA ASP A 51 -9.20 -10.14 -1.49
C ASP A 51 -8.40 -9.11 -2.31
N TYR A 52 -7.22 -8.70 -1.82
CA TYR A 52 -6.40 -7.64 -2.39
C TYR A 52 -5.00 -8.14 -2.73
N ARG A 53 -4.39 -7.49 -3.71
CA ARG A 53 -3.02 -7.79 -4.14
C ARG A 53 -2.25 -6.51 -4.41
N CYS A 54 -1.05 -6.40 -3.85
CA CYS A 54 -0.08 -5.42 -4.30
C CYS A 54 0.51 -5.87 -5.64
N SER A 55 0.45 -4.99 -6.64
CA SER A 55 1.17 -5.15 -7.90
C SER A 55 2.25 -4.09 -7.96
N GLU A 56 3.50 -4.52 -8.05
CA GLU A 56 4.59 -3.61 -8.38
C GLU A 56 4.40 -3.17 -9.84
N ILE A 57 4.35 -1.86 -10.05
CA ILE A 57 4.27 -1.27 -11.39
C ILE A 57 5.60 -0.59 -11.66
N LEU A 58 6.41 -1.24 -12.50
CA LEU A 58 7.60 -0.63 -13.07
C LEU A 58 7.14 0.31 -14.19
N LEU A 59 7.28 1.61 -13.96
CA LEU A 59 7.06 2.61 -15.01
C LEU A 59 8.28 2.58 -15.92
N ASP A 60 8.20 1.78 -16.98
CA ASP A 60 9.15 1.82 -18.08
C ASP A 60 8.93 3.14 -18.83
N ARG A 61 9.71 4.17 -18.44
CA ARG A 61 9.85 5.51 -19.04
C ARG A 61 8.98 6.61 -18.41
N GLY A 62 9.67 7.55 -17.77
CA GLY A 62 9.29 8.98 -17.80
C GLY A 62 9.84 9.63 -19.05
#